data_AF-A0A3A9A1H4-F1
#
_entry.id   AF-A0A3A9A1H4-F1
#
_cell.length_a   1.000
_cell.length_b   1.000
_cell.length_c   1.000
_cell.angle_alpha   90.00
_cell.angle_beta   90.00
_cell.angle_gamma   90.00
#
_symmetry.space_group_name_H-M   'P 1'
#
loop_
_entity.id
_entity.type
_entity.pdbx_description
1 polymer ?
#
loop_
_entity_poly.entity_id
_entity_poly.type
_entity_poly.pdbx_seq_one_letter_code
_entity_poly.pdbx_strand_id
1 'polypeptide(L)'
;MGSLRYIDDFIFIEQEWYDKLFDSNIFYILGAKGSGKTLYAAYMCAEKRRNTKSKAHTIDVGDYGKLIAMKTSNHLDYTAYLTMWKVILIQKFLLGIDASEISFLGRTKNFKEIQNVISQCFGYDVSADSFNPVTIIDSYGKQAEVTNYLSQQFSITNNANLLKTNLKYEDNELYKQTDNFDKKTQKDSLIYIDTWMRSINEFCKVIENIAFKYNHFLFIDGLDVRPREIDAKEYGECIGALVRAVYDINTKILGNMNRKDKNDFKIIALTRTDIFLNSELVNVTSCINDNCVELDWTYGNERDFVYSNLYKMMNRLLGWDGVNDERPVETYFNFMLPYPKYKPVNASIYIQRQSRLRPRDIVVMLRLIQQECKKRRGINPNADILDSSSLSTNYSNYYTDQIKSEMMFNYSTDEIKQMFSLIKMIKKYIFDEEDFKDIYDKFCTRQASFSKLFPSYQQVLDTWYSLDLIGWQEGIGQGNRKHWHYREVKAIDETYRLPWEYIDETQHVMFIVHRGANKNVLGYTKK
;
A
#
# COMPACT_ATOMS: atom_id res chain seq x y z
N MET A 1 -27.93 -22.77 8.63
CA MET A 1 -28.36 -21.91 7.49
C MET A 1 -28.76 -20.48 7.91
N GLY A 2 -28.62 -20.06 9.18
CA GLY A 2 -29.10 -18.75 9.67
C GLY A 2 -28.07 -17.65 9.86
N SER A 3 -26.78 -17.87 9.56
CA SER A 3 -25.71 -16.86 9.70
C SER A 3 -25.12 -16.37 8.38
N LEU A 4 -25.65 -16.86 7.25
CA LEU A 4 -25.01 -16.82 5.93
C LEU A 4 -25.38 -15.62 5.04
N ARG A 5 -26.29 -14.73 5.46
CA ARG A 5 -26.68 -13.53 4.67
C ARG A 5 -26.06 -12.22 5.15
N TYR A 6 -25.46 -12.18 6.34
CA TYR A 6 -25.12 -10.91 6.99
C TYR A 6 -23.92 -10.16 6.40
N ILE A 7 -23.05 -10.79 5.62
CA ILE A 7 -21.87 -10.10 5.04
C ILE A 7 -22.27 -9.31 3.79
N ASP A 8 -23.07 -9.92 2.92
CA ASP A 8 -23.45 -9.33 1.63
C ASP A 8 -24.43 -8.16 1.81
N ASP A 9 -25.26 -8.20 2.86
CA ASP A 9 -26.29 -7.18 3.11
C ASP A 9 -25.72 -5.80 3.52
N PHE A 10 -24.47 -5.73 3.99
CA PHE A 10 -23.88 -4.49 4.54
C PHE A 10 -22.63 -4.00 3.82
N ILE A 11 -22.06 -4.81 2.91
CA ILE A 11 -20.82 -4.47 2.20
C ILE A 11 -21.15 -4.05 0.77
N PHE A 12 -20.63 -2.90 0.36
CA PHE A 12 -20.65 -2.52 -1.05
C PHE A 12 -19.41 -3.09 -1.76
N ILE A 13 -19.67 -4.01 -2.70
CA ILE A 13 -18.70 -4.50 -3.67
C ILE A 13 -19.18 -4.07 -5.05
N GLU A 14 -18.33 -3.39 -5.81
CA GLU A 14 -18.62 -3.00 -7.17
C GLU A 14 -18.44 -4.23 -8.08
N GLN A 15 -19.51 -4.54 -8.80
CA GLN A 15 -19.62 -5.81 -9.53
C GLN A 15 -18.56 -5.94 -10.62
N GLU A 16 -18.25 -4.87 -11.35
CA GLU A 16 -17.24 -4.89 -12.41
C GLU A 16 -15.84 -5.22 -11.86
N TRP A 17 -15.45 -4.61 -10.74
CA TRP A 17 -14.16 -4.87 -10.11
C TRP A 17 -14.09 -6.28 -9.56
N TYR A 18 -15.17 -6.74 -8.92
CA TYR A 18 -15.28 -8.12 -8.44
C TYR A 18 -15.17 -9.14 -9.56
N ASP A 19 -15.84 -8.89 -10.69
CA ASP A 19 -15.84 -9.81 -11.82
C ASP A 19 -14.45 -9.93 -12.45
N LYS A 20 -13.75 -8.80 -12.63
CA LYS A 20 -12.37 -8.77 -13.14
C LYS A 20 -11.39 -9.57 -12.29
N LEU A 21 -11.57 -9.68 -10.96
CA LEU A 21 -10.66 -10.48 -10.11
C LEU A 21 -10.55 -11.96 -10.53
N PHE A 22 -11.54 -12.48 -11.25
CA PHE A 22 -11.52 -13.86 -11.73
C PHE A 22 -10.79 -14.03 -13.06
N ASP A 23 -10.48 -12.95 -13.79
CA ASP A 23 -9.75 -13.02 -15.05
C ASP A 23 -8.33 -13.52 -14.82
N SER A 24 -7.87 -14.47 -15.64
CA SER A 24 -6.63 -15.24 -15.42
C SER A 24 -5.35 -14.38 -15.41
N ASN A 25 -5.42 -13.18 -15.98
CA ASN A 25 -4.33 -12.22 -16.06
C ASN A 25 -4.31 -11.19 -14.92
N ILE A 26 -5.29 -11.16 -14.01
CA ILE A 26 -5.33 -10.17 -12.93
C ILE A 26 -4.50 -10.61 -11.72
N PHE A 27 -3.47 -9.82 -11.40
CA PHE A 27 -2.48 -10.09 -10.35
C PHE A 27 -2.40 -8.98 -9.30
N TYR A 28 -3.08 -7.85 -9.51
CA TYR A 28 -3.03 -6.71 -8.59
C TYR A 28 -4.39 -6.10 -8.36
N ILE A 29 -4.59 -5.61 -7.13
CA ILE A 29 -5.63 -4.62 -6.83
C ILE A 29 -4.92 -3.31 -6.52
N LEU A 30 -5.14 -2.30 -7.36
CA LEU A 30 -4.55 -0.97 -7.24
C LEU A 30 -5.53 0.01 -6.60
N GLY A 31 -4.96 1.03 -5.97
CA GLY A 31 -5.71 2.18 -5.49
C GLY A 31 -5.08 2.82 -4.26
N ALA A 32 -5.50 4.05 -3.96
CA ALA A 32 -4.99 4.81 -2.83
C ALA A 32 -5.27 4.13 -1.47
N LYS A 33 -4.58 4.57 -0.40
CA LYS A 33 -4.86 4.10 0.96
C LYS A 33 -6.30 4.46 1.35
N GLY A 34 -7.09 3.47 1.77
CA GLY A 34 -8.52 3.66 2.11
C GLY A 34 -9.52 3.47 0.97
N SER A 35 -9.06 3.04 -0.21
CA SER A 35 -9.91 2.65 -1.37
C SER A 35 -10.68 1.34 -1.20
N GLY A 36 -10.36 0.52 -0.19
CA GLY A 36 -11.06 -0.75 0.05
C GLY A 36 -10.38 -2.00 -0.51
N LYS A 37 -9.10 -1.96 -0.91
CA LYS A 37 -8.35 -3.15 -1.35
C LYS A 37 -8.48 -4.34 -0.39
N THR A 38 -8.20 -4.13 0.90
CA THR A 38 -8.34 -5.15 1.96
C THR A 38 -9.77 -5.65 2.10
N LEU A 39 -10.78 -4.81 1.81
CA LEU A 39 -12.19 -5.22 1.84
C LEU A 39 -12.47 -6.25 0.73
N TYR A 40 -11.95 -6.06 -0.48
CA TYR A 40 -12.09 -7.04 -1.57
C TYR A 40 -11.40 -8.36 -1.24
N ALA A 41 -10.20 -8.33 -0.69
CA ALA A 41 -9.51 -9.54 -0.26
C ALA A 41 -10.27 -10.26 0.87
N ALA A 42 -10.72 -9.52 1.89
CA ALA A 42 -11.52 -10.08 2.99
C ALA A 42 -12.86 -10.65 2.49
N TYR A 43 -13.52 -9.94 1.57
CA TYR A 43 -14.73 -10.42 0.92
C TYR A 43 -14.44 -11.76 0.23
N MET A 44 -13.46 -11.83 -0.66
CA MET A 44 -13.06 -13.07 -1.34
C MET A 44 -12.70 -14.21 -0.40
N CYS A 45 -12.04 -13.94 0.73
CA CYS A 45 -11.63 -14.95 1.71
C CYS A 45 -12.78 -15.45 2.61
N ALA A 46 -13.87 -14.68 2.75
CA ALA A 46 -14.95 -15.02 3.68
C ALA A 46 -15.63 -16.37 3.36
N GLU A 47 -15.71 -16.75 2.08
CA GLU A 47 -16.29 -18.01 1.62
C GLU A 47 -15.83 -18.36 0.20
N LYS A 48 -16.19 -19.55 -0.26
CA LYS A 48 -15.87 -20.00 -1.62
C LYS A 48 -16.70 -19.23 -2.64
N ARG A 49 -16.05 -18.56 -3.61
CA ARG A 49 -16.72 -17.79 -4.66
C ARG A 49 -16.27 -18.24 -6.04
N ARG A 50 -17.20 -18.47 -6.98
CA ARG A 50 -16.91 -18.97 -8.35
C ARG A 50 -15.90 -20.12 -8.40
N ASN A 51 -16.12 -21.13 -7.55
CA ASN A 51 -15.22 -22.28 -7.40
C ASN A 51 -13.79 -21.92 -6.93
N THR A 52 -13.60 -20.75 -6.34
CA THR A 52 -12.32 -20.26 -5.82
C THR A 52 -12.33 -20.25 -4.29
N LYS A 53 -11.29 -20.84 -3.71
CA LYS A 53 -10.90 -20.67 -2.31
C LYS A 53 -9.82 -19.60 -2.24
N SER A 54 -9.99 -18.65 -1.33
CA SER A 54 -9.05 -17.55 -1.19
C SER A 54 -8.53 -17.48 0.22
N LYS A 55 -7.25 -17.15 0.35
CA LYS A 55 -6.61 -16.79 1.62
C LYS A 55 -5.92 -15.44 1.47
N ALA A 56 -5.78 -14.74 2.58
CA ALA A 56 -5.06 -13.48 2.63
C ALA A 56 -3.86 -13.64 3.57
N HIS A 57 -2.73 -13.06 3.17
CA HIS A 57 -1.55 -12.95 3.99
C HIS A 57 -1.15 -11.48 4.04
N THR A 58 -1.07 -10.93 5.26
CA THR A 58 -0.56 -9.58 5.48
C THR A 58 0.93 -9.70 5.77
N ILE A 59 1.75 -9.06 4.95
CA ILE A 59 3.18 -8.98 5.20
C ILE A 59 3.37 -7.93 6.28
N ASP A 60 4.07 -8.32 7.35
CA ASP A 60 4.32 -7.41 8.46
C ASP A 60 5.68 -6.71 8.34
N VAL A 61 5.86 -5.70 9.18
CA VAL A 61 7.11 -4.93 9.33
C VAL A 61 8.30 -5.85 9.64
N GLY A 62 8.08 -6.92 10.40
CA GLY A 62 9.11 -7.89 10.78
C GLY A 62 9.59 -8.73 9.61
N ASP A 63 8.73 -9.11 8.66
CA ASP A 63 9.11 -9.83 7.45
C ASP A 63 10.07 -9.01 6.59
N TYR A 64 9.75 -7.73 6.37
CA TYR A 64 10.66 -6.80 5.67
C TYR A 64 11.95 -6.58 6.45
N GLY A 65 11.85 -6.33 7.75
CA GLY A 65 12.99 -6.11 8.62
C GLY A 65 13.97 -7.28 8.62
N LYS A 66 13.48 -8.52 8.64
CA LYS A 66 14.34 -9.71 8.56
C LYS A 66 15.05 -9.81 7.22
N LEU A 67 14.34 -9.64 6.11
CA LEU A 67 14.92 -9.71 4.76
C LEU A 67 15.99 -8.64 4.55
N ILE A 68 15.66 -7.41 4.94
CA ILE A 68 16.53 -6.26 4.79
C ILE A 68 17.74 -6.40 5.71
N ALA A 69 17.53 -6.64 7.02
CA ALA A 69 18.63 -6.80 7.97
C ALA A 69 19.62 -7.88 7.53
N MET A 70 19.15 -9.00 7.00
CA MET A 70 20.02 -10.08 6.51
C MET A 70 20.75 -9.75 5.22
N LYS A 71 20.19 -8.88 4.37
CA LYS A 71 20.91 -8.36 3.22
C LYS A 71 21.95 -7.32 3.66
N THR A 72 21.57 -6.38 4.52
CA THR A 72 22.49 -5.36 5.05
C THR A 72 23.62 -5.94 5.91
N SER A 73 23.39 -7.08 6.57
CA SER A 73 24.45 -7.82 7.29
C SER A 73 25.26 -8.78 6.41
N ASN A 74 25.06 -8.71 5.08
CA ASN A 74 25.69 -9.52 4.04
C ASN A 74 25.37 -11.03 4.07
N HIS A 75 24.43 -11.50 4.90
CA HIS A 75 24.05 -12.93 4.95
C HIS A 75 23.40 -13.41 3.65
N LEU A 76 22.86 -12.50 2.84
CA LEU A 76 22.09 -12.79 1.64
C LEU A 76 22.48 -11.93 0.42
N ASP A 77 23.66 -11.31 0.43
CA ASP A 77 24.13 -10.38 -0.62
C ASP A 77 23.95 -10.91 -2.05
N TYR A 78 24.12 -12.22 -2.21
CA TYR A 78 24.12 -12.88 -3.51
C TYR A 78 22.73 -13.26 -4.00
N THR A 79 21.71 -13.22 -3.13
CA THR A 79 20.34 -13.54 -3.51
C THR A 79 19.58 -12.25 -3.75
N ALA A 80 18.97 -12.11 -4.92
CA ALA A 80 18.11 -10.97 -5.21
C ALA A 80 16.82 -11.05 -4.37
N TYR A 81 16.32 -9.91 -3.90
CA TYR A 81 15.01 -9.80 -3.22
C TYR A 81 13.91 -10.48 -4.03
N LEU A 82 13.98 -10.39 -5.37
CA LEU A 82 13.03 -11.02 -6.29
C LEU A 82 12.95 -12.54 -6.06
N THR A 83 14.08 -13.22 -5.94
CA THR A 83 14.14 -14.68 -5.73
C THR A 83 13.62 -15.06 -4.34
N MET A 84 13.97 -14.26 -3.32
CA MET A 84 13.46 -14.48 -1.96
C MET A 84 11.94 -14.36 -1.91
N TRP A 85 11.38 -13.30 -2.49
CA TRP A 85 9.94 -13.09 -2.52
C TRP A 85 9.21 -14.20 -3.27
N LYS A 86 9.76 -14.73 -4.36
CA LYS A 86 9.17 -15.90 -5.04
C LYS A 86 9.02 -17.09 -4.11
N VAL A 87 10.07 -17.43 -3.37
CA VAL A 87 10.06 -18.53 -2.42
C VAL A 87 9.07 -18.27 -1.28
N ILE A 88 9.07 -17.07 -0.69
CA ILE A 88 8.15 -16.70 0.39
C ILE A 88 6.70 -16.80 -0.07
N LEU A 89 6.37 -16.19 -1.20
CA LEU A 89 4.99 -16.11 -1.69
C LEU A 89 4.46 -17.50 -2.05
N ILE A 90 5.26 -18.36 -2.68
CA ILE A 90 4.87 -19.75 -2.96
C ILE A 90 4.74 -20.57 -1.67
N GLN A 91 5.62 -20.35 -0.70
CA GLN A 91 5.50 -20.99 0.62
C GLN A 91 4.19 -20.61 1.31
N LYS A 92 3.87 -19.31 1.40
CA LYS A 92 2.61 -18.83 1.99
C LYS A 92 1.39 -19.36 1.24
N PHE A 93 1.50 -19.48 -0.08
CA PHE A 93 0.46 -20.09 -0.91
C PHE A 93 0.21 -21.55 -0.52
N LEU A 94 1.27 -22.36 -0.40
CA LEU A 94 1.18 -23.77 -0.02
C LEU A 94 0.72 -24.00 1.43
N LEU A 95 1.23 -23.22 2.38
CA LEU A 95 0.74 -23.19 3.77
C LEU A 95 -0.74 -22.78 3.83
N GLY A 96 -1.16 -22.00 2.85
CA GLY A 96 -2.54 -21.62 2.61
C GLY A 96 -3.41 -22.73 2.00
N ILE A 97 -2.94 -23.95 1.79
CA ILE A 97 -3.82 -25.03 1.31
C ILE A 97 -4.26 -25.93 2.46
N ASP A 98 -5.56 -26.19 2.56
CA ASP A 98 -6.10 -27.15 3.53
C ASP A 98 -6.23 -28.56 2.91
N ALA A 99 -6.05 -29.61 3.72
CA ALA A 99 -6.22 -30.99 3.26
C ALA A 99 -7.59 -31.22 2.58
N SER A 100 -8.63 -30.53 3.05
CA SER A 100 -9.99 -30.63 2.49
C SER A 100 -10.12 -30.11 1.05
N GLU A 101 -9.17 -29.28 0.60
CA GLU A 101 -9.13 -28.65 -0.72
C GLU A 101 -8.44 -29.53 -1.76
N ILE A 102 -7.70 -30.56 -1.31
CA ILE A 102 -7.10 -31.57 -2.17
C ILE A 102 -8.15 -32.63 -2.55
N SER A 103 -8.09 -33.06 -3.81
CA SER A 103 -8.92 -34.13 -4.36
C SER A 103 -8.90 -35.38 -3.48
N PHE A 104 -10.01 -36.12 -3.46
CA PHE A 104 -10.18 -37.25 -2.52
C PHE A 104 -9.11 -38.34 -2.69
N LEU A 105 -8.73 -38.67 -3.92
CA LEU A 105 -7.74 -39.69 -4.21
C LEU A 105 -6.36 -39.25 -3.71
N GLY A 106 -5.82 -39.97 -2.72
CA GLY A 106 -4.50 -39.68 -2.18
C GLY A 106 -4.41 -38.44 -1.29
N ARG A 107 -5.55 -37.84 -0.86
CA ARG A 107 -5.60 -36.59 -0.06
C ARG A 107 -4.56 -36.54 1.05
N THR A 108 -4.56 -37.52 1.94
CA THR A 108 -3.67 -37.54 3.13
C THR A 108 -2.20 -37.60 2.72
N LYS A 109 -1.88 -38.40 1.68
CA LYS A 109 -0.52 -38.52 1.14
C LYS A 109 -0.08 -37.20 0.51
N ASN A 110 -0.89 -36.65 -0.38
CA ASN A 110 -0.60 -35.41 -1.11
C ASN A 110 -0.49 -34.21 -0.16
N PHE A 111 -1.35 -34.14 0.85
CA PHE A 111 -1.24 -33.11 1.88
C PHE A 111 0.06 -33.25 2.66
N LYS A 112 0.42 -34.47 3.06
CA LYS A 112 1.69 -34.75 3.73
C LYS A 112 2.89 -34.43 2.84
N GLU A 113 2.79 -34.62 1.52
CA GLU A 113 3.83 -34.26 0.55
C GLU A 113 4.08 -32.75 0.51
N ILE A 114 3.02 -31.93 0.50
CA ILE A 114 3.12 -30.46 0.65
C ILE A 114 3.84 -30.11 1.95
N GLN A 115 3.40 -30.67 3.08
CA GLN A 115 4.00 -30.41 4.39
C GLN A 115 5.48 -30.81 4.42
N ASN A 116 5.81 -31.98 3.88
CA ASN A 116 7.18 -32.49 3.84
C ASN A 116 8.10 -31.57 3.03
N VAL A 117 7.68 -31.09 1.86
CA VAL A 117 8.53 -30.21 1.02
C VAL A 117 8.71 -28.85 1.68
N ILE A 118 7.68 -28.30 2.33
CA ILE A 118 7.84 -27.09 3.15
C ILE A 118 8.85 -27.35 4.28
N SER A 119 8.71 -28.46 5.01
CA SER A 119 9.60 -28.78 6.12
C SER A 119 11.03 -29.07 5.69
N GLN A 120 11.23 -29.63 4.50
CA GLN A 120 12.55 -29.81 3.89
C GLN A 120 13.19 -28.48 3.49
N CYS A 121 12.41 -27.48 3.11
CA CYS A 121 12.94 -26.17 2.74
C CYS A 121 13.12 -25.25 3.95
N PHE A 122 12.35 -25.40 5.03
CA PHE A 122 12.27 -24.39 6.10
C PHE A 122 12.33 -24.95 7.53
N GLY A 123 12.39 -26.27 7.72
CA GLY A 123 12.35 -26.94 9.03
C GLY A 123 10.94 -27.37 9.48
N TYR A 124 10.84 -28.05 10.63
CA TYR A 124 9.58 -28.64 11.09
C TYR A 124 8.64 -27.67 11.83
N ASP A 125 9.16 -26.55 12.35
CA ASP A 125 8.39 -25.55 13.13
C ASP A 125 7.81 -24.41 12.26
N VAL A 126 7.52 -24.70 11.00
CA VAL A 126 7.13 -23.69 10.01
C VAL A 126 5.65 -23.38 10.12
N SER A 127 5.33 -22.34 10.89
CA SER A 127 4.03 -21.69 10.90
C SER A 127 3.85 -20.75 9.70
N ALA A 128 2.60 -20.36 9.45
CA ALA A 128 2.26 -19.32 8.47
C ALA A 128 2.96 -17.98 8.73
N ASP A 129 3.55 -17.76 9.91
CA ASP A 129 4.19 -16.49 10.32
C ASP A 129 5.71 -16.62 10.53
N SER A 130 6.26 -17.84 10.48
CA SER A 130 7.69 -18.08 10.71
C SER A 130 8.44 -18.18 9.38
N PHE A 131 8.71 -17.03 8.75
CA PHE A 131 9.74 -16.97 7.72
C PHE A 131 11.11 -16.76 8.37
N ASN A 132 12.05 -17.67 8.06
CA ASN A 132 13.46 -17.52 8.37
C ASN A 132 14.28 -17.92 7.11
N PRO A 133 14.94 -16.98 6.43
CA PRO A 133 15.73 -17.31 5.24
C PRO A 133 17.00 -18.12 5.57
N VAL A 134 17.51 -18.06 6.81
CA VAL A 134 18.67 -18.86 7.25
C VAL A 134 18.32 -20.35 7.24
N THR A 135 17.12 -20.72 7.67
CA THR A 135 16.70 -22.13 7.67
C THR A 135 16.65 -22.71 6.26
N ILE A 136 16.35 -21.89 5.24
CA ILE A 136 16.40 -22.33 3.84
C ILE A 136 17.80 -22.71 3.43
N ILE A 137 18.78 -21.88 3.76
CA ILE A 137 20.16 -22.15 3.38
C ILE A 137 20.69 -23.39 4.11
N ASP A 138 20.40 -23.49 5.42
CA ASP A 138 20.85 -24.61 6.25
C ASP A 138 20.25 -25.94 5.80
N SER A 139 18.97 -25.95 5.39
CA SER A 139 18.26 -27.20 5.03
C SER A 139 18.87 -27.91 3.82
N TYR A 140 19.55 -27.19 2.94
CA TYR A 140 20.25 -27.78 1.79
C TYR A 140 21.75 -28.07 2.06
N GLY A 141 22.16 -28.13 3.33
CA GLY A 141 23.45 -28.69 3.76
C GLY A 141 24.63 -27.72 3.73
N LYS A 142 24.40 -26.40 3.78
CA LYS A 142 25.45 -25.37 3.70
C LYS A 142 25.78 -24.68 5.03
N GLN A 143 25.38 -25.30 6.13
CA GLN A 143 25.55 -24.76 7.49
C GLN A 143 27.00 -24.35 7.81
N ALA A 144 27.99 -25.12 7.35
CA ALA A 144 29.40 -24.80 7.57
C ALA A 144 29.87 -23.57 6.78
N GLU A 145 29.37 -23.37 5.56
CA GLU A 145 29.71 -22.21 4.71
C GLU A 145 29.05 -20.94 5.24
N VAL A 146 27.76 -21.03 5.64
CA VAL A 146 27.05 -19.94 6.31
C VAL A 146 27.76 -19.56 7.61
N THR A 147 28.00 -20.52 8.50
CA THR A 147 28.65 -20.26 9.80
C THR A 147 30.05 -19.68 9.63
N ASN A 148 30.83 -20.17 8.67
CA ASN A 148 32.16 -19.63 8.36
C ASN A 148 32.11 -18.22 7.77
N TYR A 149 31.15 -17.92 6.90
CA TYR A 149 30.96 -16.58 6.34
C TYR A 149 30.52 -15.57 7.41
N LEU A 150 29.55 -15.94 8.26
CA LEU A 150 29.10 -15.09 9.36
C LEU A 150 30.21 -14.80 10.34
N SER A 151 30.92 -15.83 10.78
CA SER A 151 32.08 -15.66 11.66
C SER A 151 33.18 -14.80 11.02
N GLN A 152 33.42 -14.90 9.71
CA GLN A 152 34.36 -14.02 9.01
C GLN A 152 33.89 -12.57 8.93
N GLN A 153 32.63 -12.30 8.57
CA GLN A 153 32.08 -10.94 8.53
C GLN A 153 32.13 -10.28 9.92
N PHE A 154 31.66 -10.97 10.97
CA PHE A 154 31.73 -10.47 12.35
C PHE A 154 33.18 -10.24 12.83
N SER A 155 34.14 -11.05 12.39
CA SER A 155 35.56 -10.88 12.72
C SER A 155 36.20 -9.71 11.96
N ILE A 156 35.80 -9.47 10.71
CA ILE A 156 36.29 -8.36 9.88
C ILE A 156 35.77 -7.02 10.39
N THR A 157 34.51 -6.92 10.84
CA THR A 157 33.97 -5.68 11.42
C THR A 157 34.68 -5.31 12.73
N ASN A 158 35.08 -6.31 13.52
CA ASN A 158 35.88 -6.09 14.74
C ASN A 158 37.34 -5.75 14.43
N ASN A 159 37.95 -6.38 13.42
CA ASN A 159 39.34 -6.11 13.03
C ASN A 159 39.52 -4.82 12.23
N ALA A 160 38.51 -4.34 11.48
CA ALA A 160 38.58 -3.06 10.76
C ALA A 160 38.67 -1.85 11.71
N ASN A 161 38.16 -1.98 12.94
CA ASN A 161 38.35 -0.98 14.00
C ASN A 161 39.72 -1.07 14.68
N LEU A 162 40.42 -2.21 14.59
CA LEU A 162 41.78 -2.43 15.13
C LEU A 162 42.90 -2.17 14.10
N LEU A 163 42.62 -2.32 12.80
CA LEU A 163 43.59 -2.20 11.71
C LEU A 163 43.80 -0.77 11.22
N LYS A 164 42.95 0.20 11.59
CA LYS A 164 43.20 1.62 11.29
C LYS A 164 44.40 2.22 12.05
N THR A 165 45.00 1.47 12.98
CA THR A 165 46.12 1.96 13.78
C THR A 165 47.49 1.42 13.41
N ASN A 166 47.65 0.45 12.51
CA ASN A 166 48.99 -0.08 12.23
C ASN A 166 49.20 -0.63 10.81
N LEU A 167 50.12 0.05 10.12
CA LEU A 167 51.23 -0.49 9.32
C LEU A 167 51.19 -0.49 7.79
N LYS A 168 52.42 -0.25 7.30
CA LYS A 168 52.96 -0.15 5.95
C LYS A 168 53.14 -1.53 5.30
N TYR A 169 52.98 -1.55 3.98
CA TYR A 169 53.62 -2.37 2.92
C TYR A 169 53.98 -3.86 3.18
N GLU A 170 53.41 -4.74 2.36
CA GLU A 170 54.15 -5.61 1.42
C GLU A 170 53.22 -6.16 0.31
N ASP A 171 53.49 -5.76 -0.94
CA ASP A 171 52.76 -6.14 -2.16
C ASP A 171 53.38 -7.41 -2.77
N ASN A 172 52.70 -8.55 -2.64
CA ASN A 172 52.66 -9.64 -3.64
C ASN A 172 51.88 -10.90 -3.18
N GLU A 173 51.64 -11.08 -1.87
CA GLU A 173 50.71 -12.13 -1.39
C GLU A 173 49.24 -11.71 -1.46
N LEU A 174 48.97 -10.40 -1.43
CA LEU A 174 47.63 -9.82 -1.54
C LEU A 174 46.94 -10.22 -2.85
N TYR A 175 47.62 -10.19 -4.01
CA TYR A 175 47.00 -10.51 -5.30
C TYR A 175 46.56 -11.97 -5.46
N LYS A 176 47.28 -12.93 -4.86
CA LYS A 176 46.87 -14.36 -4.86
C LYS A 176 45.78 -14.65 -3.83
N GLN A 177 45.79 -13.93 -2.71
CA GLN A 177 44.72 -14.01 -1.71
C GLN A 177 43.43 -13.37 -2.22
N THR A 178 43.50 -12.24 -2.93
CA THR A 178 42.33 -11.60 -3.56
C THR A 178 41.74 -12.47 -4.67
N ASP A 179 42.55 -13.06 -5.56
CA ASP A 179 42.03 -13.93 -6.63
C ASP A 179 41.35 -15.21 -6.10
N ASN A 180 41.89 -15.82 -5.03
CA ASN A 180 41.27 -16.99 -4.40
C ASN A 180 40.04 -16.62 -3.57
N PHE A 181 40.06 -15.44 -2.94
CA PHE A 181 38.93 -14.88 -2.23
C PHE A 181 37.77 -14.57 -3.19
N ASP A 182 38.05 -13.94 -4.33
CA ASP A 182 37.06 -13.59 -5.35
C ASP A 182 36.42 -14.84 -5.97
N LYS A 183 37.22 -15.87 -6.27
CA LYS A 183 36.71 -17.17 -6.76
C LYS A 183 35.84 -17.89 -5.75
N LYS A 184 36.21 -17.85 -4.46
CA LYS A 184 35.43 -18.45 -3.38
C LYS A 184 34.11 -17.70 -3.21
N THR A 185 34.16 -16.37 -3.15
CA THR A 185 33.01 -15.46 -3.07
C THR A 185 32.03 -15.69 -4.23
N GLN A 186 32.53 -15.84 -5.46
CA GLN A 186 31.71 -16.13 -6.64
C GLN A 186 31.05 -17.52 -6.58
N LYS A 187 31.78 -18.54 -6.10
CA LYS A 187 31.23 -19.89 -5.92
C LYS A 187 30.12 -19.90 -4.88
N ASP A 188 30.34 -19.22 -3.75
CA ASP A 188 29.39 -19.13 -2.65
C ASP A 188 28.12 -18.38 -3.11
N SER A 189 28.26 -17.32 -3.92
CA SER A 189 27.14 -16.61 -4.54
C SER A 189 26.22 -17.52 -5.36
N LEU A 190 26.80 -18.29 -6.29
CA LEU A 190 26.07 -19.25 -7.12
C LEU A 190 25.37 -20.31 -6.26
N ILE A 191 26.02 -20.70 -5.18
CA ILE A 191 25.55 -21.67 -4.20
C ILE A 191 24.28 -21.19 -3.49
N TYR A 192 24.20 -19.92 -3.07
CA TYR A 192 23.01 -19.36 -2.44
C TYR A 192 21.86 -19.29 -3.44
N ILE A 193 22.09 -18.71 -4.62
CA ILE A 193 21.09 -18.58 -5.68
C ILE A 193 20.47 -19.95 -6.03
N ASP A 194 21.32 -20.96 -6.18
CA ASP A 194 20.90 -22.34 -6.47
C ASP A 194 20.00 -22.92 -5.36
N THR A 195 20.32 -22.70 -4.08
CA THR A 195 19.48 -23.17 -2.96
C THR A 195 18.05 -22.61 -3.00
N TRP A 196 17.90 -21.30 -3.24
CA TRP A 196 16.58 -20.69 -3.37
C TRP A 196 15.83 -21.17 -4.61
N MET A 197 16.52 -21.31 -5.74
CA MET A 197 15.94 -21.84 -6.98
C MET A 197 15.50 -23.30 -6.84
N ARG A 198 16.26 -24.13 -6.12
CA ARG A 198 15.87 -25.51 -5.78
C ARG A 198 14.56 -25.53 -5.00
N SER A 199 14.40 -24.63 -4.02
CA SER A 199 13.15 -24.53 -3.25
C SER A 199 11.95 -24.24 -4.16
N ILE A 200 12.08 -23.26 -5.08
CA ILE A 200 11.04 -22.95 -6.07
C ILE A 200 10.70 -24.19 -6.89
N ASN A 201 11.71 -24.89 -7.41
CA ASN A 201 11.52 -26.07 -8.24
C ASN A 201 10.80 -27.20 -7.49
N GLU A 202 11.13 -27.46 -6.23
CA GLU A 202 10.46 -28.48 -5.42
C GLU A 202 9.00 -28.09 -5.13
N PHE A 203 8.71 -26.83 -4.83
CA PHE A 203 7.32 -26.37 -4.71
C PHE A 203 6.53 -26.54 -6.00
N CYS A 204 7.11 -26.17 -7.16
CA CYS A 204 6.46 -26.33 -8.45
C CYS A 204 6.11 -27.80 -8.72
N LYS A 205 7.06 -28.72 -8.52
CA LYS A 205 6.84 -30.17 -8.72
C LYS A 205 5.68 -30.69 -7.87
N VAL A 206 5.61 -30.28 -6.60
CA VAL A 206 4.52 -30.70 -5.71
C VAL A 206 3.17 -30.15 -6.19
N ILE A 207 3.11 -28.87 -6.56
CA ILE A 207 1.87 -28.24 -7.03
C ILE A 207 1.37 -28.91 -8.33
N GLU A 208 2.27 -29.27 -9.24
CA GLU A 208 1.91 -29.91 -10.52
C GLU A 208 1.37 -31.34 -10.36
N ASN A 209 1.89 -32.09 -9.37
CA ASN A 209 1.54 -33.49 -9.17
C ASN A 209 0.26 -33.70 -8.36
N ILE A 210 -0.24 -32.66 -7.68
CA ILE A 210 -1.43 -32.74 -6.83
C ILE A 210 -2.64 -32.19 -7.57
N ALA A 211 -3.74 -32.95 -7.55
CA ALA A 211 -5.04 -32.47 -8.03
C ALA A 211 -5.82 -31.79 -6.90
N PHE A 212 -6.25 -30.56 -7.13
CA PHE A 212 -7.04 -29.74 -6.21
C PHE A 212 -8.51 -29.71 -6.64
N LYS A 213 -9.41 -29.34 -5.72
CA LYS A 213 -10.85 -29.27 -5.97
C LYS A 213 -11.31 -27.91 -6.53
N TYR A 214 -10.52 -26.87 -6.29
CA TYR A 214 -10.92 -25.47 -6.44
C TYR A 214 -9.79 -24.67 -7.07
N ASN A 215 -10.15 -23.50 -7.61
CA ASN A 215 -9.19 -22.43 -7.85
C ASN A 215 -8.67 -21.93 -6.49
N HIS A 216 -7.42 -21.47 -6.43
CA HIS A 216 -6.81 -20.99 -5.18
C HIS A 216 -6.14 -19.64 -5.41
N PHE A 217 -6.64 -18.61 -4.74
CA PHE A 217 -6.06 -17.26 -4.79
C PHE A 217 -5.45 -16.89 -3.44
N LEU A 218 -4.21 -16.40 -3.46
CA LEU A 218 -3.55 -15.81 -2.29
C LEU A 218 -3.49 -14.30 -2.45
N PHE A 219 -4.18 -13.57 -1.58
CA PHE A 219 -4.09 -12.11 -1.50
C PHE A 219 -2.93 -11.71 -0.61
N ILE A 220 -2.11 -10.77 -1.07
CA ILE A 220 -0.98 -10.20 -0.31
C ILE A 220 -1.30 -8.76 0.06
N ASP A 221 -1.37 -8.47 1.35
CA ASP A 221 -1.63 -7.12 1.90
C ASP A 221 -0.43 -6.62 2.74
N GLY A 222 -0.48 -5.37 3.20
CA GLY A 222 0.52 -4.80 4.12
C GLY A 222 1.72 -4.13 3.44
N LEU A 223 1.65 -3.93 2.13
CA LEU A 223 2.72 -3.31 1.32
C LEU A 223 2.96 -1.82 1.63
N ASP A 224 2.09 -1.14 2.36
CA ASP A 224 2.20 0.32 2.57
C ASP A 224 2.87 0.73 3.89
N VAL A 225 3.49 -0.21 4.61
CA VAL A 225 4.06 0.02 5.95
C VAL A 225 5.57 -0.17 5.97
N ARG A 226 6.30 0.94 5.88
CA ARG A 226 7.76 0.96 6.06
C ARG A 226 8.14 0.83 7.55
N PRO A 227 9.03 -0.10 7.94
CA PRO A 227 9.64 -0.15 9.26
C PRO A 227 10.42 1.13 9.57
N ARG A 228 10.37 1.63 10.81
CA ARG A 228 10.95 2.94 11.16
C ARG A 228 12.47 2.97 11.04
N GLU A 229 13.11 1.84 11.25
CA GLU A 229 14.56 1.66 11.26
C GLU A 229 15.16 1.50 9.85
N ILE A 230 14.31 1.38 8.81
CA ILE A 230 14.73 1.06 7.45
C ILE A 230 14.63 2.29 6.55
N ASP A 231 15.67 2.52 5.76
CA ASP A 231 15.72 3.63 4.81
C ASP A 231 14.64 3.49 3.70
N ALA A 232 14.15 4.63 3.21
CA ALA A 232 13.09 4.67 2.18
C ALA A 232 13.52 3.95 0.90
N LYS A 233 14.78 4.14 0.47
CA LYS A 233 15.29 3.57 -0.77
C LYS A 233 15.42 2.05 -0.65
N GLU A 234 16.01 1.57 0.44
CA GLU A 234 16.18 0.13 0.68
C GLU A 234 14.83 -0.59 0.81
N TYR A 235 13.87 0.03 1.50
CA TYR A 235 12.50 -0.48 1.55
C TYR A 235 11.85 -0.49 0.16
N GLY A 236 12.02 0.58 -0.63
CA GLY A 236 11.55 0.70 -2.00
C GLY A 236 12.07 -0.40 -2.93
N GLU A 237 13.36 -0.72 -2.86
CA GLU A 237 13.96 -1.82 -3.62
C GLU A 237 13.38 -3.19 -3.22
N CYS A 238 13.24 -3.43 -1.92
CA CYS A 238 12.69 -4.67 -1.37
C CYS A 238 11.23 -4.88 -1.80
N ILE A 239 10.39 -3.84 -1.70
CA ILE A 239 8.98 -3.93 -2.06
C ILE A 239 8.74 -3.94 -3.57
N GLY A 240 9.53 -3.21 -4.34
CA GLY A 240 9.50 -3.27 -5.79
C GLY A 240 9.83 -4.67 -6.31
N ALA A 241 10.77 -5.36 -5.65
CA ALA A 241 11.05 -6.77 -5.94
C ALA A 241 9.89 -7.72 -5.60
N LEU A 242 9.08 -7.42 -4.58
CA LEU A 242 7.87 -8.19 -4.27
C LEU A 242 6.84 -8.06 -5.38
N VAL A 243 6.56 -6.83 -5.82
CA VAL A 243 5.63 -6.58 -6.93
C VAL A 243 6.09 -7.36 -8.17
N ARG A 244 7.37 -7.30 -8.53
CA ARG A 244 7.94 -8.11 -9.63
C ARG A 244 7.82 -9.62 -9.39
N ALA A 245 7.98 -10.09 -8.15
CA ALA A 245 7.82 -11.50 -7.81
C ALA A 245 6.38 -11.98 -8.05
N VAL A 246 5.38 -11.19 -7.68
CA VAL A 246 3.97 -11.49 -7.95
C VAL A 246 3.72 -11.65 -9.45
N TYR A 247 4.22 -10.73 -10.26
CA TYR A 247 4.12 -10.83 -11.73
C TYR A 247 4.77 -12.12 -12.24
N ASP A 248 6.03 -12.37 -11.86
CA ASP A 248 6.79 -13.52 -12.32
C ASP A 248 6.19 -14.86 -11.87
N ILE A 249 5.66 -14.94 -10.65
CA ILE A 249 5.02 -16.16 -10.14
C ILE A 249 3.77 -16.46 -10.96
N ASN A 250 2.89 -15.49 -11.17
CA ASN A 250 1.67 -15.74 -11.92
C ASN A 250 1.95 -16.08 -13.39
N THR A 251 2.86 -15.35 -14.04
CA THR A 251 3.09 -15.50 -15.49
C THR A 251 4.06 -16.62 -15.87
N LYS A 252 5.15 -16.79 -15.11
CA LYS A 252 6.24 -17.72 -15.46
C LYS A 252 6.17 -19.03 -14.71
N ILE A 253 5.55 -19.04 -13.53
CA ILE A 253 5.48 -20.21 -12.65
C ILE A 253 4.07 -20.81 -12.73
N LEU A 254 3.09 -20.23 -12.03
CA LEU A 254 1.73 -20.79 -11.93
C LEU A 254 1.02 -20.87 -13.29
N GLY A 255 1.13 -19.84 -14.13
CA GLY A 255 0.51 -19.80 -15.45
C GLY A 255 1.08 -20.81 -16.46
N ASN A 256 2.29 -21.33 -16.22
CA ASN A 256 2.94 -22.32 -17.08
C ASN A 256 2.84 -23.75 -16.52
N MET A 257 2.25 -23.94 -15.33
CA MET A 257 2.14 -25.27 -14.73
C MET A 257 1.19 -26.16 -15.51
N ASN A 258 1.66 -27.34 -15.89
CA ASN A 258 0.84 -28.31 -16.61
C ASN A 258 0.10 -29.23 -15.64
N ARG A 259 -1.03 -28.76 -15.12
CA ARG A 259 -1.82 -29.50 -14.11
C ARG A 259 -3.02 -30.20 -14.72
N LYS A 260 -3.31 -31.40 -14.22
CA LYS A 260 -4.44 -32.21 -14.71
C LYS A 260 -5.80 -31.61 -14.37
N ASP A 261 -5.92 -30.94 -13.23
CA ASP A 261 -7.19 -30.39 -12.74
C ASP A 261 -7.60 -29.07 -13.43
N LYS A 262 -6.65 -28.39 -14.09
CA LYS A 262 -6.81 -27.09 -14.76
C LYS A 262 -7.43 -26.00 -13.86
N ASN A 263 -7.32 -26.14 -12.54
CA ASN A 263 -7.77 -25.09 -11.64
C ASN A 263 -6.87 -23.85 -11.82
N ASP A 264 -7.37 -22.69 -11.44
CA ASP A 264 -6.67 -21.43 -11.56
C ASP A 264 -5.99 -21.04 -10.23
N PHE A 265 -4.68 -20.84 -10.25
CA PHE A 265 -3.85 -20.54 -9.09
C PHE A 265 -3.26 -19.15 -9.27
N LYS A 266 -3.53 -18.23 -8.34
CA LYS A 266 -3.08 -16.84 -8.43
C LYS A 266 -2.54 -16.32 -7.12
N ILE A 267 -1.57 -15.41 -7.24
CA ILE A 267 -1.16 -14.52 -6.16
C ILE A 267 -1.57 -13.10 -6.56
N ILE A 268 -2.33 -12.42 -5.71
CA ILE A 268 -2.89 -11.10 -5.99
C ILE A 268 -2.36 -10.12 -4.95
N ALA A 269 -1.54 -9.14 -5.36
CA ALA A 269 -1.02 -8.13 -4.44
C ALA A 269 -1.94 -6.90 -4.35
N LEU A 270 -2.20 -6.48 -3.12
CA LEU A 270 -2.91 -5.26 -2.79
C LEU A 270 -1.87 -4.14 -2.63
N THR A 271 -1.76 -3.26 -3.62
CA THR A 271 -0.72 -2.23 -3.60
C THR A 271 -1.28 -0.84 -3.81
N ARG A 272 -0.56 0.14 -3.29
CA ARG A 272 -0.74 1.53 -3.72
C ARG A 272 -0.16 1.64 -5.13
N THR A 273 -0.74 2.55 -5.89
CA THR A 273 -0.31 2.79 -7.26
C THR A 273 1.11 3.36 -7.31
N ASP A 274 1.48 4.26 -6.40
CA ASP A 274 2.83 4.83 -6.37
C ASP A 274 3.91 3.78 -6.08
N ILE A 275 3.63 2.81 -5.21
CA ILE A 275 4.51 1.66 -4.97
C ILE A 275 4.63 0.80 -6.24
N PHE A 276 3.52 0.61 -6.95
CA PHE A 276 3.49 -0.19 -8.18
C PHE A 276 4.28 0.47 -9.31
N LEU A 277 4.13 1.78 -9.52
CA LEU A 277 4.85 2.52 -10.55
C LEU A 277 6.36 2.56 -10.28
N ASN A 278 6.76 2.60 -9.01
CA ASN A 278 8.17 2.58 -8.60
C ASN A 278 8.75 1.16 -8.48
N SER A 279 8.05 0.11 -8.95
CA SER A 279 8.49 -1.28 -8.75
C SER A 279 9.52 -1.80 -9.78
N GLU A 280 9.93 -0.98 -10.75
CA GLU A 280 10.77 -1.37 -11.89
C GLU A 280 10.18 -2.53 -12.73
N LEU A 281 8.85 -2.66 -12.79
CA LEU A 281 8.22 -3.58 -13.73
C LEU A 281 8.45 -3.09 -15.17
N VAL A 282 8.67 -4.03 -16.10
CA VAL A 282 8.77 -3.69 -17.53
C VAL A 282 7.34 -3.45 -18.05
N ASN A 283 7.15 -2.41 -18.87
CA ASN A 283 5.85 -2.05 -19.46
C ASN A 283 4.73 -1.86 -18.40
N VAL A 284 5.01 -1.07 -17.36
CA VAL A 284 4.09 -0.83 -16.24
C VAL A 284 2.70 -0.41 -16.69
N THR A 285 2.57 0.45 -17.71
CA THR A 285 1.28 0.91 -18.24
C THR A 285 0.44 -0.25 -18.79
N SER A 286 1.06 -1.18 -19.54
CA SER A 286 0.36 -2.39 -20.00
C SER A 286 -0.04 -3.27 -18.82
N CYS A 287 0.82 -3.39 -17.80
CA CYS A 287 0.49 -4.15 -16.59
C CYS A 287 -0.71 -3.54 -15.84
N ILE A 288 -0.85 -2.22 -15.80
CA ILE A 288 -2.02 -1.55 -15.20
C ILE A 288 -3.30 -1.93 -15.94
N ASN A 289 -3.27 -1.93 -17.27
CA ASN A 289 -4.45 -2.23 -18.08
C ASN A 289 -4.83 -3.72 -18.07
N ASP A 290 -3.82 -4.60 -18.15
CA ASP A 290 -4.03 -6.02 -18.43
C ASP A 290 -3.95 -6.89 -17.17
N ASN A 291 -3.33 -6.42 -16.09
CA ASN A 291 -3.06 -7.23 -14.89
C ASN A 291 -3.60 -6.65 -13.59
N CYS A 292 -4.30 -5.52 -13.64
CA CYS A 292 -4.77 -4.84 -12.44
C CYS A 292 -6.29 -4.62 -12.42
N VAL A 293 -6.85 -4.67 -11.23
CA VAL A 293 -8.14 -4.06 -10.91
C VAL A 293 -7.86 -2.76 -10.16
N GLU A 294 -8.08 -1.62 -10.81
CA GLU A 294 -7.98 -0.31 -10.18
C GLU A 294 -9.29 0.04 -9.48
N LEU A 295 -9.22 0.27 -8.17
CA LEU A 295 -10.35 0.76 -7.36
C LEU A 295 -10.47 2.28 -7.50
N ASP A 296 -10.91 2.75 -8.67
CA ASP A 296 -11.13 4.15 -8.97
C ASP A 296 -12.52 4.61 -8.47
N TRP A 297 -12.53 5.38 -7.38
CA TRP A 297 -13.76 5.93 -6.78
C TRP A 297 -14.11 7.32 -7.31
N THR A 298 -13.32 7.84 -8.25
CA THR A 298 -13.55 9.16 -8.84
C THR A 298 -14.77 9.15 -9.76
N TYR A 299 -15.25 10.34 -10.07
CA TYR A 299 -16.38 10.57 -10.95
C TYR A 299 -16.23 11.96 -11.58
N GLY A 300 -16.84 12.17 -12.75
CA GLY A 300 -16.55 13.30 -13.64
C GLY A 300 -16.71 14.67 -12.99
N ASN A 301 -17.86 14.93 -12.37
CA ASN A 301 -18.10 16.20 -11.66
C ASN A 301 -19.06 16.03 -10.48
N GLU A 302 -19.18 17.04 -9.62
CA GLU A 302 -20.01 16.98 -8.40
C GLU A 302 -21.48 16.58 -8.63
N ARG A 303 -22.07 16.92 -9.79
CA ARG A 303 -23.44 16.52 -10.13
C ARG A 303 -23.57 15.02 -10.37
N ASP A 304 -22.47 14.37 -10.76
CA ASP A 304 -22.43 12.92 -11.00
C ASP A 304 -22.28 12.12 -9.71
N PHE A 305 -22.09 12.79 -8.56
CA PHE A 305 -21.91 12.10 -7.27
C PHE A 305 -23.03 11.11 -6.99
N VAL A 306 -24.29 11.46 -7.27
CA VAL A 306 -25.46 10.59 -7.04
C VAL A 306 -25.42 9.28 -7.84
N TYR A 307 -24.68 9.24 -8.95
CA TYR A 307 -24.51 8.04 -9.78
C TYR A 307 -23.21 7.27 -9.46
N SER A 308 -22.33 7.86 -8.66
CA SER A 308 -21.02 7.30 -8.34
C SER A 308 -21.09 6.06 -7.45
N ASN A 309 -20.07 5.22 -7.54
CA ASN A 309 -19.90 4.08 -6.64
C ASN A 309 -19.74 4.52 -5.17
N LEU A 310 -19.17 5.71 -4.94
CA LEU A 310 -19.05 6.27 -3.60
C LEU A 310 -20.42 6.58 -2.97
N TYR A 311 -21.38 7.07 -3.76
CA TYR A 311 -22.75 7.32 -3.29
C TYR A 311 -23.54 6.04 -3.07
N LYS A 312 -23.40 5.06 -3.97
CA LYS A 312 -23.99 3.72 -3.76
C LYS A 312 -23.44 3.07 -2.47
N MET A 313 -22.13 3.15 -2.25
CA MET A 313 -21.46 2.67 -1.04
C MET A 313 -21.96 3.40 0.21
N MET A 314 -22.07 4.73 0.17
CA MET A 314 -22.63 5.52 1.27
C MET A 314 -24.05 5.05 1.62
N ASN A 315 -24.90 4.81 0.62
CA ASN A 315 -26.26 4.31 0.85
C ASN A 315 -26.28 2.89 1.43
N ARG A 316 -25.40 1.99 0.97
CA ARG A 316 -25.26 0.65 1.57
C ARG A 316 -24.94 0.72 3.06
N LEU A 317 -23.98 1.56 3.45
CA LEU A 317 -23.63 1.77 4.86
C LEU A 317 -24.80 2.31 5.71
N LEU A 318 -25.71 3.05 5.09
CA LEU A 318 -26.89 3.61 5.73
C LEU A 318 -28.09 2.63 5.73
N GLY A 319 -27.90 1.40 5.26
CA GLY A 319 -28.92 0.34 5.28
C GLY A 319 -29.71 0.18 3.99
N TRP A 320 -29.21 0.70 2.85
CA TRP A 320 -29.83 0.43 1.56
C TRP A 320 -29.71 -1.07 1.24
N ASP A 321 -30.78 -1.70 0.76
CA ASP A 321 -30.88 -3.16 0.66
C ASP A 321 -30.30 -3.77 -0.62
N GLY A 322 -30.45 -3.09 -1.75
CA GLY A 322 -30.07 -3.69 -3.01
C GLY A 322 -30.71 -2.97 -4.16
N VAL A 323 -31.99 -2.73 -3.93
CA VAL A 323 -33.03 -2.95 -4.92
C VAL A 323 -34.01 -1.80 -4.87
N ASN A 324 -34.28 -1.24 -3.68
CA ASN A 324 -35.22 -0.13 -3.55
C ASN A 324 -34.67 1.14 -4.20
N ASP A 325 -35.55 1.88 -4.86
CA ASP A 325 -35.18 3.19 -5.42
C ASP A 325 -34.93 4.23 -4.33
N GLU A 326 -35.66 4.14 -3.21
CA GLU A 326 -35.50 5.06 -2.09
C GLU A 326 -34.11 4.89 -1.44
N ARG A 327 -33.35 5.99 -1.43
CA ARG A 327 -31.97 6.03 -0.96
C ARG A 327 -31.94 6.54 0.48
N PRO A 328 -31.40 5.79 1.46
CA PRO A 328 -31.33 6.24 2.85
C PRO A 328 -30.65 7.60 3.05
N VAL A 329 -29.71 7.97 2.19
CA VAL A 329 -29.09 9.31 2.24
C VAL A 329 -30.10 10.44 2.02
N GLU A 330 -31.17 10.22 1.27
CA GLU A 330 -32.27 11.17 1.09
C GLU A 330 -33.13 11.28 2.35
N THR A 331 -33.22 10.22 3.15
CA THR A 331 -33.88 10.27 4.45
C THR A 331 -33.04 11.02 5.49
N TYR A 332 -31.75 10.69 5.59
CA TYR A 332 -30.89 11.19 6.67
C TYR A 332 -30.19 12.52 6.37
N PHE A 333 -29.97 12.86 5.10
CA PHE A 333 -29.12 13.97 4.68
C PHE A 333 -29.77 14.89 3.63
N ASN A 334 -31.10 14.85 3.47
CA ASN A 334 -31.81 15.80 2.63
C ASN A 334 -32.07 17.15 3.34
N PHE A 335 -30.99 17.83 3.70
CA PHE A 335 -31.02 19.19 4.21
C PHE A 335 -29.82 19.98 3.68
N MET A 336 -29.96 21.31 3.70
CA MET A 336 -28.94 22.23 3.21
C MET A 336 -28.11 22.76 4.37
N LEU A 337 -26.80 22.90 4.17
CA LEU A 337 -25.96 23.62 5.11
C LEU A 337 -26.07 25.13 4.92
N PRO A 338 -26.03 25.92 6.01
CA PRO A 338 -26.19 27.38 5.96
C PRO A 338 -25.02 28.10 5.28
N TYR A 339 -23.89 27.41 5.06
CA TYR A 339 -22.68 27.99 4.47
C TYR A 339 -22.16 27.20 3.26
N PRO A 340 -21.66 27.92 2.23
CA PRO A 340 -21.66 29.38 2.09
C PRO A 340 -23.07 29.95 1.83
N LYS A 341 -23.41 31.11 2.45
CA LYS A 341 -24.76 31.72 2.45
C LYS A 341 -25.40 31.85 1.05
N TYR A 342 -24.60 32.24 0.06
CA TYR A 342 -25.07 32.49 -1.31
C TYR A 342 -25.08 31.25 -2.21
N LYS A 343 -24.57 30.12 -1.71
CA LYS A 343 -24.59 28.85 -2.43
C LYS A 343 -24.69 27.69 -1.43
N PRO A 344 -25.85 27.52 -0.77
CA PRO A 344 -26.07 26.44 0.18
C PRO A 344 -25.73 25.09 -0.45
N VAL A 345 -25.24 24.17 0.36
CA VAL A 345 -24.75 22.86 -0.11
C VAL A 345 -25.56 21.77 0.56
N ASN A 346 -26.05 20.81 -0.22
CA ASN A 346 -26.72 19.63 0.34
C ASN A 346 -25.76 18.85 1.26
N ALA A 347 -26.27 18.31 2.37
CA ALA A 347 -25.45 17.64 3.37
C ALA A 347 -24.65 16.45 2.82
N SER A 348 -25.19 15.67 1.88
CA SER A 348 -24.47 14.56 1.25
C SER A 348 -23.24 15.03 0.46
N ILE A 349 -23.39 16.11 -0.31
CA ILE A 349 -22.30 16.77 -1.03
C ILE A 349 -21.31 17.40 -0.07
N TYR A 350 -21.78 17.99 1.03
CA TYR A 350 -20.89 18.50 2.05
C TYR A 350 -20.00 17.40 2.64
N ILE A 351 -20.58 16.25 3.00
CA ILE A 351 -19.85 15.07 3.49
C ILE A 351 -18.80 14.63 2.47
N GLN A 352 -19.19 14.50 1.20
CA GLN A 352 -18.28 14.16 0.11
C GLN A 352 -17.10 15.15 0.04
N ARG A 353 -17.35 16.46 0.07
CA ARG A 353 -16.31 17.51 0.00
C ARG A 353 -15.30 17.51 1.15
N GLN A 354 -15.56 16.78 2.23
CA GLN A 354 -14.59 16.59 3.31
C GLN A 354 -13.63 15.42 3.05
N SER A 355 -13.98 14.52 2.12
CA SER A 355 -13.20 13.32 1.79
C SER A 355 -12.23 13.53 0.63
N ARG A 356 -11.25 12.63 0.49
CA ARG A 356 -10.39 12.51 -0.70
C ARG A 356 -10.98 11.53 -1.73
N LEU A 357 -12.31 11.44 -1.80
CA LEU A 357 -13.03 10.43 -2.59
C LEU A 357 -12.70 8.97 -2.24
N ARG A 358 -12.29 8.70 -1.00
CA ARG A 358 -12.01 7.35 -0.52
C ARG A 358 -13.18 6.84 0.33
N PRO A 359 -13.64 5.59 0.16
CA PRO A 359 -14.71 5.01 0.98
C PRO A 359 -14.48 5.14 2.48
N ARG A 360 -13.23 4.90 2.93
CA ARG A 360 -12.86 5.00 4.35
C ARG A 360 -13.16 6.38 4.94
N ASP A 361 -12.95 7.45 4.18
CA ASP A 361 -13.18 8.82 4.64
C ASP A 361 -14.67 9.06 4.91
N ILE A 362 -15.54 8.56 4.02
CA ILE A 362 -17.00 8.64 4.17
C ILE A 362 -17.47 7.80 5.38
N VAL A 363 -16.96 6.57 5.53
CA VAL A 363 -17.24 5.70 6.68
C VAL A 363 -16.91 6.40 8.00
N VAL A 364 -15.73 7.02 8.09
CA VAL A 364 -15.30 7.72 9.30
C VAL A 364 -16.16 8.95 9.55
N MET A 365 -16.47 9.75 8.52
CA MET A 365 -17.36 10.90 8.66
C MET A 365 -18.74 10.49 9.18
N LEU A 366 -19.38 9.49 8.58
CA LEU A 366 -20.69 8.98 9.01
C LEU A 366 -20.66 8.47 10.45
N ARG A 367 -19.58 7.76 10.83
CA ARG A 367 -19.39 7.29 12.21
C ARG A 367 -19.29 8.46 13.20
N LEU A 368 -18.53 9.50 12.87
CA LEU A 368 -18.40 10.67 13.73
C LEU A 368 -19.73 11.45 13.82
N ILE A 369 -20.48 11.58 12.72
CA ILE A 369 -21.83 12.16 12.73
C ILE A 369 -22.74 11.37 13.67
N GLN A 370 -22.74 10.02 13.58
CA GLN A 370 -23.53 9.17 14.46
C GLN A 370 -23.16 9.37 15.95
N GLN A 371 -21.87 9.51 16.26
CA GLN A 371 -21.40 9.78 17.62
C GLN A 371 -21.91 11.13 18.14
N GLU A 372 -21.88 12.18 17.32
CA GLU A 372 -22.43 13.49 17.70
C GLU A 372 -23.95 13.46 17.90
N CYS A 373 -24.68 12.75 17.03
CA CYS A 373 -26.12 12.51 17.19
C CYS A 373 -26.44 11.85 18.54
N LYS A 374 -25.67 10.81 18.91
CA LYS A 374 -25.82 10.10 20.20
C LYS A 374 -25.54 11.00 21.39
N LYS A 375 -24.48 11.82 21.35
CA LYS A 375 -24.16 12.80 22.42
C LYS A 375 -25.29 13.80 22.65
N ARG A 376 -25.98 14.20 21.59
CA ARG A 376 -27.12 15.11 21.66
C ARG A 376 -28.47 14.43 21.93
N ARG A 377 -28.46 13.17 22.42
CA ARG A 377 -29.64 12.37 22.81
C ARG A 377 -30.50 11.88 21.63
N GLY A 378 -29.87 11.34 20.59
CA GLY A 378 -30.57 10.63 19.51
C GLY A 378 -31.19 11.55 18.45
N ILE A 379 -30.73 12.80 18.38
CA ILE A 379 -31.12 13.73 17.31
C ILE A 379 -30.61 13.20 15.98
N ASN A 380 -31.46 13.15 14.95
CA ASN A 380 -31.06 12.82 13.59
C ASN A 380 -30.04 13.83 13.04
N PRO A 381 -29.20 13.46 12.05
CA PRO A 381 -28.27 14.39 11.43
C PRO A 381 -28.97 15.67 10.96
N ASN A 382 -28.34 16.82 11.21
CA ASN A 382 -28.82 18.13 10.78
C ASN A 382 -27.63 19.09 10.61
N ALA A 383 -27.90 20.33 10.17
CA ALA A 383 -26.86 21.31 9.91
C ALA A 383 -25.98 21.61 11.15
N ASP A 384 -26.57 21.72 12.34
CA ASP A 384 -25.85 22.03 13.58
C ASP A 384 -24.92 20.90 14.05
N ILE A 385 -25.23 19.65 13.67
CA ILE A 385 -24.37 18.51 13.91
C ILE A 385 -23.19 18.53 12.94
N LEU A 386 -23.47 18.72 11.64
CA LEU A 386 -22.45 18.76 10.59
C LEU A 386 -21.49 19.95 10.71
N ASP A 387 -21.95 21.07 11.27
CA ASP A 387 -21.14 22.27 11.51
C ASP A 387 -20.51 22.31 12.92
N SER A 388 -20.71 21.26 13.72
CA SER A 388 -20.21 21.25 15.08
C SER A 388 -18.68 21.27 15.15
N SER A 389 -18.14 22.05 16.09
CA SER A 389 -16.69 22.09 16.33
C SER A 389 -16.13 20.71 16.68
N SER A 390 -16.87 19.89 17.43
CA SER A 390 -16.38 18.56 17.84
C SER A 390 -16.23 17.63 16.63
N LEU A 391 -17.24 17.54 15.76
CA LEU A 391 -17.17 16.75 14.53
C LEU A 391 -15.99 17.19 13.66
N SER A 392 -15.89 18.50 13.42
CA SER A 392 -14.88 19.05 12.52
C SER A 392 -13.45 18.87 13.06
N THR A 393 -13.24 19.01 14.37
CA THR A 393 -11.93 18.71 15.00
C THR A 393 -11.58 17.23 14.90
N ASN A 394 -12.51 16.34 15.24
CA ASN A 394 -12.26 14.89 15.21
C ASN A 394 -11.96 14.39 13.79
N TYR A 395 -12.73 14.86 12.80
CA TYR A 395 -12.48 14.53 11.41
C TYR A 395 -11.15 15.12 10.91
N SER A 396 -10.79 16.34 11.34
CA SER A 396 -9.52 16.94 10.97
C SER A 396 -8.31 16.21 11.55
N ASN A 397 -8.42 15.67 12.76
CA ASN A 397 -7.40 14.80 13.33
C ASN A 397 -7.23 13.53 12.48
N TYR A 398 -8.34 12.82 12.21
CA TYR A 398 -8.33 11.65 11.32
C TYR A 398 -7.67 11.95 9.98
N TYR A 399 -8.08 13.03 9.31
CA TYR A 399 -7.57 13.41 7.99
C TYR A 399 -6.05 13.63 8.03
N THR A 400 -5.57 14.42 8.99
CA THR A 400 -4.12 14.67 9.11
C THR A 400 -3.34 13.42 9.52
N ASP A 401 -3.92 12.53 10.31
CA ASP A 401 -3.25 11.29 10.70
C ASP A 401 -3.16 10.29 9.53
N GLN A 402 -4.15 10.26 8.62
CA GLN A 402 -4.03 9.53 7.37
C GLN A 402 -2.89 10.08 6.51
N ILE A 403 -2.78 11.40 6.36
CA ILE A 403 -1.70 12.03 5.59
C ILE A 403 -0.33 11.70 6.20
N LYS A 404 -0.17 11.88 7.52
CA LYS A 404 1.07 11.50 8.21
C LYS A 404 1.40 10.03 7.97
N SER A 405 0.41 9.14 8.02
CA SER A 405 0.62 7.72 7.76
C SER A 405 1.07 7.43 6.33
N GLU A 406 0.57 8.17 5.34
CA GLU A 406 1.00 8.06 3.95
C GLU A 406 2.44 8.60 3.78
N MET A 407 2.78 9.69 4.48
CA MET A 407 4.12 10.28 4.50
C MET A 407 5.17 9.37 5.14
N MET A 408 4.83 8.56 6.15
CA MET A 408 5.80 7.66 6.84
C MET A 408 6.51 6.70 5.89
N PHE A 409 5.94 6.46 4.71
CA PHE A 409 6.57 5.65 3.66
C PHE A 409 7.87 6.29 3.14
N ASN A 410 7.88 7.61 2.92
CA ASN A 410 9.03 8.33 2.35
C ASN A 410 9.82 9.15 3.39
N TYR A 411 9.14 9.64 4.43
CA TYR A 411 9.69 10.61 5.36
C TYR A 411 9.76 10.06 6.79
N SER A 412 10.78 10.48 7.52
CA SER A 412 10.93 10.22 8.95
C SER A 412 9.90 11.00 9.78
N THR A 413 9.74 10.59 11.04
CA THR A 413 8.80 11.26 11.96
C THR A 413 9.17 12.73 12.20
N ASP A 414 10.46 13.07 12.18
CA ASP A 414 10.90 14.45 12.40
C ASP A 414 10.58 15.33 11.19
N GLU A 415 10.89 14.85 9.98
CA GLU A 415 10.59 15.56 8.73
C GLU A 415 9.08 15.81 8.57
N ILE A 416 8.24 14.84 8.93
CA ILE A 416 6.78 14.99 8.98
C ILE A 416 6.38 16.09 9.96
N LYS A 417 6.98 16.15 11.15
CA LYS A 417 6.70 17.23 12.12
C LYS A 417 7.11 18.59 11.56
N GLN A 418 8.24 18.69 10.87
CA GLN A 418 8.70 19.94 10.25
C GLN A 418 7.71 20.41 9.17
N MET A 419 7.27 19.52 8.26
CA MET A 419 6.26 19.83 7.24
C MET A 419 4.93 20.33 7.85
N PHE A 420 4.43 19.65 8.89
CA PHE A 420 3.20 20.08 9.57
C PHE A 420 3.38 21.35 10.39
N SER A 421 4.60 21.69 10.83
CA SER A 421 4.89 22.96 11.49
C SER A 421 4.87 24.11 10.49
N LEU A 422 5.44 23.89 9.29
CA LEU A 422 5.44 24.85 8.20
C LEU A 422 4.01 25.17 7.72
N ILE A 423 3.17 24.16 7.43
CA ILE A 423 1.81 24.43 6.92
C ILE A 423 0.95 25.22 7.92
N LYS A 424 1.17 25.02 9.23
CA LYS A 424 0.47 25.78 10.29
C LYS A 424 0.86 27.25 10.34
N MET A 425 2.01 27.63 9.79
CA MET A 425 2.43 29.04 9.70
C MET A 425 1.60 29.83 8.69
N ILE A 426 0.99 29.15 7.69
CA ILE A 426 0.16 29.79 6.66
C ILE A 426 -1.02 30.53 7.27
N LYS A 427 -1.70 29.91 8.25
CA LYS A 427 -2.87 30.48 8.96
C LYS A 427 -4.01 31.00 8.06
N LYS A 428 -3.98 30.69 6.76
CA LYS A 428 -4.97 31.08 5.74
C LYS A 428 -5.52 29.83 5.05
N TYR A 429 -6.84 29.81 4.83
CA TYR A 429 -7.52 28.73 4.10
C TYR A 429 -7.14 28.71 2.62
N ILE A 430 -6.93 29.90 2.05
CA ILE A 430 -6.55 30.16 0.67
C ILE A 430 -5.37 31.14 0.74
N PHE A 431 -4.30 30.88 0.00
CA PHE A 431 -3.07 31.65 0.00
C PHE A 431 -2.45 31.65 -1.40
N ASP A 432 -1.72 32.70 -1.76
CA ASP A 432 -0.96 32.77 -3.01
C ASP A 432 0.47 32.21 -2.82
N GLU A 433 1.17 32.07 -3.94
CA GLU A 433 2.52 31.52 -3.99
C GLU A 433 3.56 32.40 -3.29
N GLU A 434 3.51 33.72 -3.52
CA GLU A 434 4.45 34.69 -2.96
C GLU A 434 4.38 34.70 -1.42
N ASP A 435 3.16 34.71 -0.88
CA ASP A 435 2.88 34.57 0.56
C ASP A 435 3.54 33.31 1.14
N PHE A 436 3.45 32.18 0.42
CA PHE A 436 4.02 30.92 0.89
C PHE A 436 5.54 30.90 0.81
N LYS A 437 6.13 31.42 -0.26
CA LYS A 437 7.59 31.55 -0.43
C LYS A 437 8.21 32.32 0.74
N ASP A 438 7.58 33.43 1.12
CA ASP A 438 7.97 34.25 2.27
C ASP A 438 7.97 33.47 3.60
N ILE A 439 6.97 32.60 3.79
CA ILE A 439 6.84 31.74 4.98
C ILE A 439 7.91 30.64 4.96
N TYR A 440 8.12 30.02 3.80
CA TYR A 440 9.13 28.98 3.60
C TYR A 440 10.55 29.50 3.88
N ASP A 441 10.92 30.66 3.34
CA ASP A 441 12.26 31.24 3.53
C ASP A 441 12.54 31.55 5.01
N LYS A 442 11.54 32.10 5.71
CA LYS A 442 11.58 32.34 7.17
C LYS A 442 11.71 31.04 7.97
N PHE A 443 11.08 29.96 7.52
CA PHE A 443 11.16 28.65 8.17
C PHE A 443 12.53 27.99 7.96
N CYS A 444 13.04 27.98 6.73
CA CYS A 444 14.35 27.42 6.36
C CYS A 444 15.51 28.12 7.07
N THR A 445 15.40 29.43 7.32
CA THR A 445 16.38 30.20 8.12
C THR A 445 16.52 29.63 9.55
N ARG A 446 15.45 29.06 10.11
CA ARG A 446 15.42 28.47 11.46
C ARG A 446 15.68 26.97 11.47
N GLN A 447 15.45 26.30 10.34
CA GLN A 447 15.57 24.85 10.21
C GLN A 447 16.37 24.47 8.95
N ALA A 448 17.69 24.62 9.02
CA ALA A 448 18.59 24.35 7.90
C ALA A 448 18.59 22.88 7.40
N SER A 449 18.13 21.93 8.22
CA SER A 449 17.90 20.54 7.78
C SER A 449 16.73 20.43 6.81
N PHE A 450 15.69 21.25 6.99
CA PHE A 450 14.51 21.24 6.14
C PHE A 450 14.85 21.68 4.72
N SER A 451 15.68 22.71 4.56
CA SER A 451 16.12 23.20 3.25
C SER A 451 17.03 22.22 2.50
N LYS A 452 17.63 21.24 3.21
CA LYS A 452 18.36 20.14 2.56
C LYS A 452 17.39 19.08 2.02
N LEU A 453 16.32 18.80 2.76
CA LEU A 453 15.29 17.84 2.36
C LEU A 453 14.43 18.39 1.21
N PHE A 454 14.03 19.66 1.32
CA PHE A 454 13.28 20.39 0.30
C PHE A 454 14.09 21.62 -0.08
N PRO A 455 14.87 21.60 -1.17
CA PRO A 455 15.65 22.76 -1.62
C PRO A 455 14.80 23.94 -2.12
N SER A 456 13.53 23.70 -2.46
CA SER A 456 12.61 24.69 -3.00
C SER A 456 11.22 24.61 -2.35
N TYR A 457 10.56 25.75 -2.18
CA TYR A 457 9.17 25.83 -1.73
C TYR A 457 8.21 25.09 -2.68
N GLN A 458 8.51 25.03 -3.98
CA GLN A 458 7.71 24.31 -4.97
C GLN A 458 7.66 22.81 -4.65
N GLN A 459 8.78 22.20 -4.25
CA GLN A 459 8.81 20.79 -3.86
C GLN A 459 7.94 20.50 -2.63
N VAL A 460 7.83 21.46 -1.71
CA VAL A 460 6.92 21.34 -0.56
C VAL A 460 5.47 21.39 -1.03
N LEU A 461 5.13 22.32 -1.94
CA LEU A 461 3.78 22.42 -2.51
C LEU A 461 3.40 21.20 -3.33
N ASP A 462 4.31 20.65 -4.15
CA ASP A 462 4.11 19.39 -4.87
C ASP A 462 3.87 18.21 -3.92
N THR A 463 4.63 18.15 -2.83
CA THR A 463 4.46 17.11 -1.80
C THR A 463 3.10 17.22 -1.12
N TRP A 464 2.68 18.43 -0.75
CA TRP A 464 1.36 18.63 -0.14
C TRP A 464 0.21 18.42 -1.12
N TYR A 465 0.40 18.74 -2.40
CA TYR A 465 -0.57 18.51 -3.44
C TYR A 465 -0.78 17.01 -3.67
N SER A 466 0.30 16.24 -3.85
CA SER A 466 0.24 14.77 -4.03
C SER A 466 -0.38 14.02 -2.86
N LEU A 467 -0.35 14.61 -1.65
CA LEU A 467 -0.97 14.04 -0.44
C LEU A 467 -2.41 14.53 -0.19
N ASP A 468 -2.97 15.31 -1.12
CA ASP A 468 -4.28 15.93 -1.00
C ASP A 468 -4.41 16.86 0.23
N LEU A 469 -3.30 17.40 0.72
CA LEU A 469 -3.29 18.35 1.83
C LEU A 469 -3.69 19.75 1.35
N ILE A 470 -3.25 20.10 0.15
CA ILE A 470 -3.64 21.31 -0.58
C ILE A 470 -4.19 20.94 -1.96
N GLY A 471 -4.93 21.87 -2.54
CA GLY A 471 -5.28 21.92 -3.95
C GLY A 471 -4.95 23.30 -4.48
N TRP A 472 -5.29 23.55 -5.74
CA TRP A 472 -5.17 24.86 -6.33
C TRP A 472 -6.49 25.28 -6.99
N GLN A 473 -6.66 26.57 -7.23
CA GLN A 473 -7.83 27.10 -7.92
C GLN A 473 -7.44 28.22 -8.87
N GLU A 474 -8.09 28.21 -10.03
CA GLU A 474 -8.00 29.25 -11.06
C GLU A 474 -9.36 29.96 -11.19
N GLY A 475 -9.30 31.27 -11.44
CA GLY A 475 -10.49 32.06 -11.78
C GLY A 475 -10.89 31.80 -13.24
N ILE A 476 -12.09 31.28 -13.46
CA ILE A 476 -12.67 31.09 -14.80
C ILE A 476 -14.00 31.86 -14.86
N GLY A 477 -14.00 33.00 -15.56
CA GLY A 477 -15.18 33.85 -15.69
C GLY A 477 -15.69 34.34 -14.34
N GLN A 478 -16.91 33.95 -13.95
CA GLN A 478 -17.52 34.32 -12.66
C GLN A 478 -17.31 33.28 -11.53
N GLY A 479 -16.52 32.23 -11.74
CA GLY A 479 -16.31 31.17 -10.77
C GLY A 479 -14.85 30.78 -10.60
N ASN A 480 -14.57 29.97 -9.59
CA ASN A 480 -13.26 29.37 -9.39
C ASN A 480 -13.36 27.87 -9.66
N ARG A 481 -12.50 27.35 -10.54
CA ARG A 481 -12.33 25.91 -10.71
C ARG A 481 -11.32 25.43 -9.69
N LYS A 482 -11.61 24.30 -9.04
CA LYS A 482 -10.75 23.72 -8.01
C LYS A 482 -10.16 22.42 -8.51
N HIS A 483 -8.88 22.27 -8.24
CA HIS A 483 -8.03 21.20 -8.70
C HIS A 483 -7.49 20.49 -7.47
N TRP A 484 -7.76 19.19 -7.40
CA TRP A 484 -7.34 18.32 -6.31
C TRP A 484 -6.67 17.11 -6.91
N HIS A 485 -5.52 16.73 -6.37
CA HIS A 485 -4.74 15.61 -6.88
C HIS A 485 -5.58 14.33 -7.00
N TYR A 486 -6.35 13.95 -5.97
CA TYR A 486 -7.26 12.80 -6.01
C TYR A 486 -8.36 12.83 -7.09
N ARG A 487 -8.58 13.96 -7.79
CA ARG A 487 -9.53 14.06 -8.92
C ARG A 487 -8.86 14.09 -10.28
N GLU A 488 -7.61 14.52 -10.32
CA GLU A 488 -6.86 14.74 -11.56
C GLU A 488 -5.99 13.56 -11.91
N VAL A 489 -5.56 12.82 -10.88
CA VAL A 489 -4.58 11.77 -11.01
C VAL A 489 -5.25 10.41 -11.01
N LYS A 490 -5.03 9.66 -12.09
CA LYS A 490 -5.41 8.25 -12.24
C LYS A 490 -4.17 7.38 -12.21
N ALA A 491 -4.32 6.06 -12.08
CA ALA A 491 -3.15 5.19 -11.94
C ALA A 491 -2.16 5.25 -13.11
N ILE A 492 -2.65 5.53 -14.32
CA ILE A 492 -1.83 5.66 -15.53
C ILE A 492 -1.09 7.00 -15.59
N ASP A 493 -1.49 7.99 -14.79
CA ASP A 493 -1.02 9.39 -14.85
C ASP A 493 -0.56 9.93 -13.48
N GLU A 494 -0.02 9.09 -12.59
CA GLU A 494 0.49 9.54 -11.27
C GLU A 494 1.69 10.51 -11.33
N THR A 495 2.20 10.77 -12.53
CA THR A 495 3.21 11.78 -12.78
C THR A 495 2.68 13.20 -12.74
N TYR A 496 1.35 13.40 -12.70
CA TYR A 496 0.78 14.74 -12.58
C TYR A 496 1.28 15.42 -11.30
N ARG A 497 1.79 16.64 -11.50
CA ARG A 497 2.30 17.55 -10.47
C ARG A 497 1.58 18.88 -10.62
N LEU A 498 1.87 19.83 -9.73
CA LEU A 498 1.38 21.18 -9.94
C LEU A 498 1.88 21.69 -11.31
N PRO A 499 1.01 22.27 -12.14
CA PRO A 499 1.40 22.71 -13.48
C PRO A 499 2.18 24.04 -13.39
N TRP A 500 3.42 23.99 -12.91
CA TRP A 500 4.25 25.17 -12.60
C TRP A 500 4.35 26.14 -13.77
N GLU A 501 4.54 25.66 -15.01
CA GLU A 501 4.56 26.51 -16.20
C GLU A 501 3.28 27.37 -16.32
N TYR A 502 2.11 26.78 -16.07
CA TYR A 502 0.83 27.50 -16.10
C TYR A 502 0.66 28.44 -14.91
N ILE A 503 1.12 28.01 -13.72
CA ILE A 503 1.04 28.81 -12.49
C ILE A 503 1.90 30.07 -12.62
N ASP A 504 3.14 29.91 -13.11
CA ASP A 504 4.09 31.01 -13.30
C ASP A 504 3.58 32.05 -14.32
N GLU A 505 2.85 31.59 -15.36
CA GLU A 505 2.25 32.47 -16.37
C GLU A 505 0.97 33.18 -15.89
N THR A 506 0.30 32.65 -14.85
CA THR A 506 -1.05 33.08 -14.46
C THR A 506 -1.08 33.74 -13.07
N GLN A 507 -1.17 35.07 -13.01
CA GLN A 507 -1.19 35.88 -11.77
C GLN A 507 -2.43 35.68 -10.86
N HIS A 508 -3.27 34.66 -11.09
CA HIS A 508 -4.53 34.44 -10.37
C HIS A 508 -4.69 33.03 -9.80
N VAL A 509 -3.62 32.23 -9.77
CA VAL A 509 -3.64 30.92 -9.10
C VAL A 509 -3.56 31.12 -7.59
N MET A 510 -4.46 30.47 -6.87
CA MET A 510 -4.42 30.42 -5.41
C MET A 510 -4.36 28.97 -4.94
N PHE A 511 -3.55 28.70 -3.93
CA PHE A 511 -3.56 27.43 -3.22
C PHE A 511 -4.66 27.41 -2.17
N ILE A 512 -5.23 26.23 -1.93
CA ILE A 512 -6.35 26.02 -1.01
C ILE A 512 -6.08 24.81 -0.13
N VAL A 513 -6.20 24.98 1.19
CA VAL A 513 -6.08 23.87 2.14
C VAL A 513 -7.30 22.96 2.03
N HIS A 514 -7.11 21.64 2.04
CA HIS A 514 -8.23 20.71 2.02
C HIS A 514 -9.14 20.91 3.23
N ARG A 515 -10.47 20.88 3.02
CA ARG A 515 -11.44 21.12 4.10
C ARG A 515 -11.29 20.14 5.25
N GLY A 516 -10.95 18.89 4.93
CA GLY A 516 -10.63 17.86 5.91
C GLY A 516 -9.45 18.21 6.82
N ALA A 517 -8.43 18.94 6.35
CA ALA A 517 -7.28 19.34 7.17
C ALA A 517 -7.46 20.68 7.89
N ASN A 518 -8.54 21.39 7.62
CA ASN A 518 -8.65 22.83 7.87
C ASN A 518 -8.48 23.23 9.34
N LYS A 519 -9.04 22.49 10.30
CA LYS A 519 -8.90 22.83 11.73
C LYS A 519 -7.46 22.68 12.22
N ASN A 520 -6.79 21.61 11.80
CA ASN A 520 -5.39 21.37 12.19
C ASN A 520 -4.41 22.35 11.55
N VAL A 521 -4.71 22.86 10.36
CA VAL A 521 -3.86 23.83 9.66
C VAL A 521 -4.11 25.27 10.13
N LEU A 522 -5.37 25.68 10.27
CA LEU A 522 -5.71 27.08 10.62
C LEU A 522 -5.77 27.36 12.12
N GLY A 523 -5.85 26.33 12.98
CA GLY A 523 -5.91 26.49 14.43
C GLY A 523 -7.22 27.08 14.96
N TYR A 524 -8.19 27.43 14.10
CA TYR A 524 -9.48 27.98 14.51
C TYR A 524 -10.64 27.36 13.75
N THR A 525 -11.77 27.21 14.45
CA THR A 525 -13.08 27.15 13.83
C THR A 525 -13.43 28.54 13.31
N LYS A 526 -13.50 28.76 11.98
CA LYS A 526 -14.36 29.85 11.49
C LYS A 526 -15.75 29.65 12.13
N LYS A 527 -16.23 30.68 12.81
CA LYS A 527 -17.62 30.81 13.26
C LYS A 527 -18.55 30.93 12.06
#